data_AF-A0A497SFU8-F1
#
_entry.id   AF-A0A497SFU8-F1
#
_cell.length_a   1.000
_cell.length_b   1.000
_cell.length_c   1.000
_cell.angle_alpha   90.00
_cell.angle_beta   90.00
_cell.angle_gamma   90.00
#
_symmetry.space_group_name_H-M   'P 1'
#
loop_
_entity.id
_entity.type
_entity.pdbx_description
1 polymer ?
#
loop_
_entity_poly.entity_id
_entity_poly.type
_entity_poly.pdbx_seq_one_letter_code
_entity_poly.pdbx_strand_id
1 'polypeptide(L)'
;MNEFTRRLKYSDYLYNLYKDDLLNLGGKAADRARALINDIFIKTFLTRRRAYPKYSWDVFISEMTNFVEILKEKYGIHFDEKEYEIPFDDPKFQELIEAIKTANPEKINATVKHDAVHIYIVDKLRKTSPNQELIGPRYWFLTRDRTLCFAEITLLGKSLPRSIHIKTWFDMITPFISADTSKTLAELLALPLVVEEKIDPEQVLFGISVLGPILEDPNISVETIKRIVGSSYVKKHFERLKEFQVKSMQDEMFKLFLEREREKLREEISKEIKIELEKKKRELQYREGVIVLLALLLVLAISYIIAININIIMGIISGVSGLGLVTAIAYDILKFIFKFIWNKIRGR
;
A
#
# COMPACT_ATOMS: atom_id res chain seq x y z
N MET A 1 -10.66 -11.55 -25.24
CA MET A 1 -12.07 -11.15 -25.50
C MET A 1 -12.86 -12.21 -26.26
N ASN A 2 -12.32 -12.77 -27.36
CA ASN A 2 -13.01 -13.74 -28.21
C ASN A 2 -13.59 -14.98 -27.47
N GLU A 3 -12.87 -15.52 -26.49
CA GLU A 3 -13.36 -16.72 -25.75
C GLU A 3 -14.55 -16.42 -24.84
N PHE A 4 -14.56 -15.26 -24.16
CA PHE A 4 -15.68 -14.85 -23.30
C PHE A 4 -16.95 -14.68 -24.14
N THR A 5 -16.86 -13.92 -25.24
CA THR A 5 -17.98 -13.71 -26.17
C THR A 5 -18.43 -15.02 -26.82
N ARG A 6 -17.49 -15.91 -27.18
CA ARG A 6 -17.82 -17.24 -27.73
C ARG A 6 -18.60 -18.08 -26.73
N ARG A 7 -18.16 -18.13 -25.46
CA ARG A 7 -18.87 -18.85 -24.39
C ARG A 7 -20.23 -18.23 -24.12
N LEU A 8 -20.33 -16.91 -24.04
CA LEU A 8 -21.61 -16.22 -23.82
C LEU A 8 -22.62 -16.55 -24.92
N LYS A 9 -22.20 -16.54 -26.19
CA LYS A 9 -23.05 -16.95 -27.34
C LYS A 9 -23.50 -18.40 -27.23
N TYR A 10 -22.60 -19.30 -26.81
CA TYR A 10 -22.96 -20.69 -26.60
C TYR A 10 -23.96 -20.86 -25.44
N SER A 11 -23.77 -20.12 -24.35
CA SER A 11 -24.72 -20.11 -23.23
C SER A 11 -26.08 -19.54 -23.61
N ASP A 12 -26.12 -18.52 -24.47
CA ASP A 12 -27.37 -17.99 -25.04
C ASP A 12 -28.11 -19.02 -25.88
N TYR A 13 -27.38 -19.75 -26.74
CA TYR A 13 -27.95 -20.88 -27.47
C TYR A 13 -28.52 -21.95 -26.52
N LEU A 14 -27.75 -22.39 -25.53
CA LEU A 14 -28.19 -23.39 -24.56
C LEU A 14 -29.39 -22.92 -23.74
N TYR A 15 -29.41 -21.67 -23.30
CA TYR A 15 -30.55 -21.12 -22.56
C TYR A 15 -31.81 -21.16 -23.42
N ASN A 16 -31.74 -20.70 -24.67
CA ASN A 16 -32.89 -20.69 -25.57
C ASN A 16 -33.40 -22.10 -25.89
N LEU A 17 -32.50 -23.09 -25.94
CA LEU A 17 -32.86 -24.49 -26.13
C LEU A 17 -33.62 -25.08 -24.92
N TYR A 18 -33.27 -24.67 -23.70
CA TYR A 18 -33.80 -25.26 -22.46
C TYR A 18 -34.71 -24.32 -21.65
N LYS A 19 -35.03 -23.12 -22.14
CA LYS A 19 -35.72 -22.08 -21.35
C LYS A 19 -37.07 -22.53 -20.82
N ASP A 20 -37.84 -23.28 -21.61
CA ASP A 20 -39.17 -23.71 -21.21
C ASP A 20 -39.08 -24.74 -20.08
N ASP A 21 -38.15 -25.68 -20.17
CA ASP A 21 -37.86 -26.62 -19.08
C ASP A 21 -37.33 -25.89 -17.84
N LEU A 22 -36.43 -24.92 -18.03
CA LEU A 22 -35.82 -24.16 -16.93
C LEU A 22 -36.80 -23.29 -16.15
N LEU A 23 -37.83 -22.78 -16.82
CA LEU A 23 -38.79 -21.84 -16.25
C LEU A 23 -40.09 -22.51 -15.78
N ASN A 24 -40.49 -23.62 -16.39
CA ASN A 24 -41.75 -24.30 -16.08
C ASN A 24 -41.60 -25.47 -15.09
N LEU A 25 -40.39 -25.86 -14.73
CA LEU A 25 -40.18 -26.85 -13.67
C LEU A 25 -40.54 -26.30 -12.28
N GLY A 26 -41.44 -26.98 -11.58
CA GLY A 26 -41.80 -26.68 -10.19
C GLY A 26 -40.82 -27.28 -9.17
N GLY A 27 -40.61 -26.56 -8.06
CA GLY A 27 -39.96 -27.06 -6.84
C GLY A 27 -38.63 -27.81 -7.06
N LYS A 28 -38.52 -29.00 -6.46
CA LYS A 28 -37.29 -29.84 -6.42
C LYS A 28 -36.77 -30.26 -7.80
N ALA A 29 -37.62 -30.32 -8.83
CA ALA A 29 -37.22 -30.71 -10.18
C ALA A 29 -36.40 -29.60 -10.87
N ALA A 30 -36.79 -28.34 -10.65
CA ALA A 30 -36.02 -27.19 -11.13
C ALA A 30 -34.64 -27.12 -10.47
N ASP A 31 -34.54 -27.47 -9.19
CA ASP A 31 -33.27 -27.46 -8.47
C ASP A 31 -32.30 -28.55 -8.96
N ARG A 32 -32.83 -29.72 -9.34
CA ARG A 32 -32.04 -30.78 -9.99
C ARG A 32 -31.62 -30.40 -11.40
N ALA A 33 -32.52 -29.86 -12.23
CA ALA A 33 -32.18 -29.41 -13.58
C ALA A 33 -31.11 -28.31 -13.56
N ARG A 34 -31.21 -27.37 -12.61
CA ARG A 34 -30.19 -26.33 -12.37
C ARG A 34 -28.84 -26.90 -11.95
N ALA A 35 -28.82 -27.95 -11.13
CA ALA A 35 -27.59 -28.62 -10.71
C ALA A 35 -26.89 -29.35 -11.88
N LEU A 36 -27.68 -29.82 -12.87
CA LEU A 36 -27.18 -30.55 -14.04
C LEU A 36 -26.66 -29.64 -15.15
N ILE A 37 -27.13 -28.39 -15.24
CA ILE A 37 -26.63 -27.42 -16.21
C ILE A 37 -25.25 -26.96 -15.77
N ASN A 38 -24.21 -27.49 -16.41
CA ASN A 38 -22.82 -27.10 -16.16
C ASN A 38 -22.39 -25.87 -16.99
N ASP A 39 -23.24 -24.84 -17.01
CA ASP A 39 -22.96 -23.56 -17.68
C ASP A 39 -22.96 -22.42 -16.66
N ILE A 40 -21.86 -21.68 -16.59
CA ILE A 40 -21.66 -20.65 -15.56
C ILE A 40 -22.56 -19.43 -15.78
N PHE A 41 -22.86 -19.06 -17.02
CA PHE A 41 -23.70 -17.91 -17.33
C PHE A 41 -25.15 -18.20 -17.00
N ILE A 42 -25.64 -19.40 -17.35
CA ILE A 42 -27.00 -19.84 -17.00
C ILE A 42 -27.15 -19.97 -15.47
N LYS A 43 -26.18 -20.58 -14.77
CA LYS A 43 -26.19 -20.64 -13.29
C LYS A 43 -26.25 -19.24 -12.67
N THR A 44 -25.46 -18.31 -13.19
CA THR A 44 -25.42 -16.91 -12.72
C THR A 44 -26.76 -16.23 -12.89
N PHE A 45 -27.34 -16.33 -14.08
CA PHE A 45 -28.66 -15.78 -14.38
C PHE A 45 -29.74 -16.33 -13.45
N LEU A 46 -29.83 -17.66 -13.29
CA LEU A 46 -30.87 -18.29 -12.48
C LEU A 46 -30.75 -17.91 -11.00
N THR A 47 -29.52 -17.71 -10.52
CA THR A 47 -29.26 -17.20 -9.17
C THR A 47 -29.78 -15.77 -9.02
N ARG A 48 -29.48 -14.88 -9.98
CA ARG A 48 -29.95 -13.49 -9.97
C ARG A 48 -31.46 -13.39 -10.11
N ARG A 49 -32.07 -14.19 -10.98
CA ARG A 49 -33.53 -14.22 -11.18
C ARG A 49 -34.29 -14.68 -9.94
N ARG A 50 -33.72 -15.56 -9.11
CA ARG A 50 -34.30 -15.89 -7.79
C ARG A 50 -34.33 -14.68 -6.86
N ALA A 51 -33.26 -13.90 -6.81
CA ALA A 51 -33.19 -12.69 -6.00
C ALA A 51 -34.07 -11.56 -6.58
N TYR A 52 -34.17 -11.48 -7.90
CA TYR A 52 -34.89 -10.44 -8.65
C TYR A 52 -35.81 -11.08 -9.71
N PRO A 53 -37.07 -11.42 -9.37
CA PRO A 53 -37.96 -12.17 -10.27
C PRO A 53 -38.26 -11.50 -11.62
N LYS A 54 -38.12 -10.17 -11.70
CA LYS A 54 -38.32 -9.38 -12.94
C LYS A 54 -37.07 -9.36 -13.86
N TYR A 55 -35.94 -9.92 -13.41
CA TYR A 55 -34.70 -9.96 -14.19
C TYR A 55 -34.82 -10.99 -15.32
N SER A 56 -34.81 -10.52 -16.57
CA SER A 56 -34.96 -11.34 -17.77
C SER A 56 -33.62 -11.77 -18.35
N TRP A 57 -33.64 -12.81 -19.19
CA TRP A 57 -32.44 -13.30 -19.88
C TRP A 57 -31.86 -12.26 -20.84
N ASP A 58 -32.71 -11.51 -21.55
CA ASP A 58 -32.26 -10.47 -22.47
C ASP A 58 -31.49 -9.36 -21.74
N VAL A 59 -31.95 -8.99 -20.54
CA VAL A 59 -31.24 -8.04 -19.68
C VAL A 59 -29.89 -8.62 -19.25
N PHE A 60 -29.84 -9.91 -18.89
CA PHE A 60 -28.59 -10.58 -18.53
C PHE A 60 -27.60 -10.64 -19.70
N ILE A 61 -28.05 -11.00 -20.91
CA ILE A 61 -27.19 -11.03 -22.11
C ILE A 61 -26.67 -9.64 -22.44
N SER A 62 -27.52 -8.61 -22.38
CA SER A 62 -27.08 -7.23 -22.60
C SER A 62 -26.03 -6.82 -21.58
N GLU A 63 -26.22 -7.16 -20.29
CA GLU A 63 -25.24 -6.87 -19.24
C GLU A 63 -23.92 -7.60 -19.48
N MET A 64 -23.97 -8.89 -19.83
CA MET A 64 -22.77 -9.69 -20.08
C MET A 64 -22.04 -9.25 -21.35
N THR A 65 -22.75 -8.78 -22.36
CA THR A 65 -22.16 -8.24 -23.60
C THR A 65 -21.38 -6.96 -23.32
N ASN A 66 -21.93 -6.09 -22.46
CA ASN A 66 -21.30 -4.84 -22.05
C ASN A 66 -20.45 -5.01 -20.77
N PHE A 67 -20.13 -6.25 -20.37
CA PHE A 67 -19.51 -6.52 -19.08
C PHE A 67 -18.14 -5.85 -18.93
N VAL A 68 -17.37 -5.78 -20.01
CA VAL A 68 -16.06 -5.10 -20.03
C VAL A 68 -16.21 -3.60 -19.76
N GLU A 69 -17.22 -2.97 -20.37
CA GLU A 69 -17.52 -1.55 -20.18
C GLU A 69 -18.01 -1.30 -18.75
N ILE A 70 -18.87 -2.18 -18.23
CA ILE A 70 -19.32 -2.14 -16.84
C ILE A 70 -18.14 -2.26 -15.86
N LEU A 71 -17.22 -3.20 -16.09
CA LEU A 71 -16.01 -3.36 -15.28
C LEU A 71 -15.17 -2.07 -15.27
N LYS A 72 -15.02 -1.42 -16.43
CA LYS A 72 -14.25 -0.18 -16.57
C LYS A 72 -14.96 1.01 -15.92
N GLU A 73 -16.20 1.28 -16.28
CA GLU A 73 -16.93 2.50 -15.88
C GLU A 73 -17.39 2.45 -14.43
N LYS A 74 -17.92 1.31 -13.99
CA LYS A 74 -18.47 1.16 -12.64
C LYS A 74 -17.42 0.77 -11.61
N TYR A 75 -16.45 -0.04 -11.98
CA TYR A 75 -15.48 -0.62 -11.04
C TYR A 75 -14.04 -0.14 -11.25
N GLY A 76 -13.75 0.67 -12.29
CA GLY A 76 -12.40 1.12 -12.61
C GLY A 76 -11.45 -0.03 -13.00
N ILE A 77 -12.00 -1.19 -13.38
CA ILE A 77 -11.22 -2.38 -13.74
C ILE A 77 -10.87 -2.29 -15.23
N HIS A 78 -9.59 -2.13 -15.50
CA HIS A 78 -9.05 -2.05 -16.84
C HIS A 78 -8.47 -3.40 -17.29
N PHE A 79 -8.66 -3.73 -18.57
CA PHE A 79 -7.97 -4.86 -19.18
C PHE A 79 -6.53 -4.48 -19.51
N ASP A 80 -5.60 -5.37 -19.17
CA ASP A 80 -4.23 -5.27 -19.64
C ASP A 80 -4.16 -5.88 -21.05
N GLU A 81 -3.98 -5.03 -22.06
CA GLU A 81 -3.83 -5.44 -23.47
C GLU A 81 -2.37 -5.67 -23.86
N LYS A 82 -1.43 -5.53 -22.92
CA LYS A 82 -0.02 -5.77 -23.21
C LYS A 82 0.22 -7.24 -23.57
N GLU A 83 0.97 -7.42 -24.65
CA GLU A 83 1.50 -8.72 -25.00
C GLU A 83 2.77 -8.99 -24.17
N TYR A 84 2.78 -10.13 -23.49
CA TYR A 84 3.92 -10.58 -22.71
C TYR A 84 4.58 -11.75 -23.44
N GLU A 85 5.87 -11.63 -23.73
CA GLU A 85 6.67 -12.75 -24.22
C GLU A 85 6.85 -13.78 -23.11
N ILE A 86 6.23 -14.95 -23.30
CA ILE A 86 6.28 -16.05 -22.34
C ILE A 86 7.40 -17.02 -22.74
N PRO A 87 8.41 -17.23 -21.89
CA PRO A 87 9.55 -18.07 -22.22
C PRO A 87 9.22 -19.54 -21.91
N PHE A 88 8.36 -20.15 -22.73
CA PHE A 88 7.95 -21.54 -22.51
C PHE A 88 9.15 -22.50 -22.50
N ASP A 89 10.21 -22.23 -23.25
CA ASP A 89 11.38 -23.12 -23.32
C ASP A 89 12.44 -22.84 -22.24
N ASP A 90 12.24 -21.84 -21.37
CA ASP A 90 13.20 -21.51 -20.31
C ASP A 90 13.15 -22.55 -19.17
N PRO A 91 14.30 -23.11 -18.74
CA PRO A 91 14.35 -24.12 -17.68
C PRO A 91 13.69 -23.70 -16.37
N LYS A 92 13.80 -22.42 -15.98
CA LYS A 92 13.16 -21.89 -14.76
C LYS A 92 11.66 -21.76 -14.91
N PHE A 93 11.17 -21.50 -16.12
CA PHE A 93 9.74 -21.49 -16.40
C PHE A 93 9.16 -22.91 -16.39
N GLN A 94 9.90 -23.89 -16.90
CA GLN A 94 9.55 -25.30 -16.78
C GLN A 94 9.55 -25.79 -15.33
N GLU A 95 10.54 -25.38 -14.52
CA GLU A 95 10.57 -25.64 -13.08
C GLU A 95 9.31 -25.10 -12.37
N LEU A 96 8.84 -23.90 -12.74
CA LEU A 96 7.58 -23.35 -12.24
C LEU A 96 6.37 -24.19 -12.63
N ILE A 97 6.28 -24.63 -13.89
CA ILE A 97 5.21 -25.52 -14.36
C ILE A 97 5.19 -26.82 -13.55
N GLU A 98 6.35 -27.45 -13.38
CA GLU A 98 6.49 -28.70 -12.62
C GLU A 98 6.16 -28.52 -11.13
N ALA A 99 6.57 -27.40 -10.52
CA ALA A 99 6.20 -27.11 -9.13
C ALA A 99 4.68 -26.95 -8.97
N ILE A 100 4.01 -26.26 -9.88
CA ILE A 100 2.54 -26.11 -9.86
C ILE A 100 1.86 -27.46 -10.07
N LYS A 101 2.36 -28.29 -11.00
CA LYS A 101 1.82 -29.62 -11.26
C LYS A 101 2.03 -30.56 -10.06
N THR A 102 3.18 -30.47 -9.41
CA THR A 102 3.50 -31.25 -8.20
C THR A 102 2.61 -30.87 -7.03
N ALA A 103 2.33 -29.57 -6.86
CA ALA A 103 1.44 -29.08 -5.81
C ALA A 103 -0.03 -29.51 -6.01
N ASN A 104 -0.45 -29.77 -7.26
CA ASN A 104 -1.77 -30.30 -7.58
C ASN A 104 -1.72 -31.24 -8.81
N PRO A 105 -1.47 -32.54 -8.60
CA PRO A 105 -1.30 -33.51 -9.70
C PRO A 105 -2.52 -33.68 -10.59
N GLU A 106 -3.72 -33.49 -10.03
CA GLU A 106 -5.00 -33.60 -10.75
C GLU A 106 -5.28 -32.39 -11.66
N LYS A 107 -4.56 -31.27 -11.46
CA LYS A 107 -4.74 -30.07 -12.27
C LYS A 107 -4.38 -30.33 -13.73
N ILE A 108 -5.28 -29.97 -14.64
CA ILE A 108 -5.09 -30.13 -16.09
C ILE A 108 -3.94 -29.25 -16.58
N ASN A 109 -3.12 -29.75 -17.51
CA ASN A 109 -1.90 -29.08 -18.00
C ASN A 109 -2.17 -27.69 -18.58
N ALA A 110 -3.33 -27.46 -19.21
CA ALA A 110 -3.72 -26.14 -19.70
C ALA A 110 -3.84 -25.11 -18.55
N THR A 111 -4.46 -25.50 -17.43
CA THR A 111 -4.59 -24.66 -16.24
C THR A 111 -3.25 -24.46 -15.54
N VAL A 112 -2.40 -25.49 -15.49
CA VAL A 112 -1.03 -25.37 -14.96
C VAL A 112 -0.25 -24.31 -15.74
N LYS A 113 -0.27 -24.38 -17.08
CA LYS A 113 0.40 -23.40 -17.95
C LYS A 113 -0.16 -22.00 -17.76
N HIS A 114 -1.49 -21.87 -17.69
CA HIS A 114 -2.15 -20.60 -17.41
C HIS A 114 -1.66 -19.98 -16.09
N ASP A 115 -1.63 -20.74 -15.01
CA ASP A 115 -1.20 -20.24 -13.70
C ASP A 115 0.29 -19.87 -13.69
N ALA A 116 1.13 -20.67 -14.37
CA ALA A 116 2.56 -20.40 -14.53
C ALA A 116 2.80 -19.07 -15.28
N VAL A 117 2.05 -18.83 -16.36
CA VAL A 117 2.09 -17.57 -17.13
C VAL A 117 1.81 -16.38 -16.23
N HIS A 118 0.72 -16.42 -15.46
CA HIS A 118 0.36 -15.29 -14.59
C HIS A 118 1.35 -15.06 -13.46
N ILE A 119 1.87 -16.13 -12.84
CA ILE A 119 2.92 -16.02 -11.83
C ILE A 119 4.18 -15.38 -12.43
N TYR A 120 4.56 -15.74 -13.65
CA TYR A 120 5.70 -15.16 -14.37
C TYR A 120 5.47 -13.68 -14.69
N ILE A 121 4.29 -13.31 -15.21
CA ILE A 121 3.95 -11.92 -15.51
C ILE A 121 4.03 -11.07 -14.25
N VAL A 122 3.45 -11.52 -13.13
CA VAL A 122 3.53 -10.80 -11.85
C VAL A 122 4.97 -10.66 -11.37
N ASP A 123 5.81 -11.69 -11.56
CA ASP A 123 7.23 -11.60 -11.23
C ASP A 123 7.95 -10.52 -12.05
N LYS A 124 7.65 -10.41 -13.35
CA LYS A 124 8.18 -9.34 -14.22
C LYS A 124 7.71 -7.97 -13.79
N LEU A 125 6.41 -7.80 -13.52
CA LEU A 125 5.83 -6.52 -13.09
C LEU A 125 6.43 -6.04 -11.77
N ARG A 126 6.68 -6.94 -10.82
CA ARG A 126 7.33 -6.61 -9.54
C ARG A 126 8.81 -6.26 -9.70
N LYS A 127 9.49 -6.81 -10.70
CA LYS A 127 10.89 -6.43 -11.02
C LYS A 127 10.98 -5.04 -11.62
N THR A 128 10.02 -4.67 -12.47
CA THR A 128 9.98 -3.35 -13.12
C THR A 128 9.46 -2.24 -12.20
N SER A 129 8.69 -2.60 -11.18
CA SER A 129 8.12 -1.68 -10.19
C SER A 129 8.47 -2.16 -8.77
N PRO A 130 9.71 -1.95 -8.31
CA PRO A 130 10.21 -2.52 -7.05
C PRO A 130 9.62 -1.86 -5.80
N ASN A 131 8.91 -0.74 -5.93
CA ASN A 131 8.31 -0.04 -4.80
C ASN A 131 7.24 -0.93 -4.16
N GLN A 132 7.53 -1.39 -2.94
CA GLN A 132 6.54 -2.04 -2.08
C GLN A 132 5.61 -0.96 -1.51
N GLU A 133 4.31 -1.14 -1.67
CA GLU A 133 3.31 -0.27 -1.08
C GLU A 133 3.04 -0.69 0.38
N LEU A 134 2.29 0.15 1.11
CA LEU A 134 1.94 -0.06 2.53
C LEU A 134 1.43 -1.48 2.83
N ILE A 135 0.64 -2.04 1.91
CA ILE A 135 -0.11 -3.30 2.07
C ILE A 135 0.63 -4.47 1.38
N GLY A 136 1.85 -4.23 0.87
CA GLY A 136 2.67 -5.22 0.18
C GLY A 136 2.95 -4.84 -1.28
N PRO A 137 3.38 -5.80 -2.12
CA PRO A 137 3.58 -5.58 -3.54
C PRO A 137 2.33 -5.07 -4.24
N ARG A 138 2.52 -4.18 -5.22
CA ARG A 138 1.44 -3.64 -6.05
C ARG A 138 0.74 -4.66 -6.94
N TYR A 139 1.47 -5.66 -7.42
CA TYR A 139 0.97 -6.64 -8.38
C TYR A 139 0.78 -8.00 -7.73
N TRP A 140 -0.37 -8.62 -7.93
CA TRP A 140 -0.73 -9.93 -7.41
C TRP A 140 -1.49 -10.74 -8.46
N PHE A 141 -1.22 -12.04 -8.52
CA PHE A 141 -2.07 -12.97 -9.26
C PHE A 141 -3.18 -13.46 -8.33
N LEU A 142 -4.39 -12.94 -8.52
CA LEU A 142 -5.57 -13.37 -7.75
C LEU A 142 -6.05 -14.72 -8.26
N THR A 143 -6.14 -15.69 -7.36
CA THR A 143 -6.51 -17.07 -7.70
C THR A 143 -7.48 -17.66 -6.69
N ARG A 144 -8.21 -18.71 -7.09
CA ARG A 144 -8.97 -19.58 -6.18
C ARG A 144 -8.17 -20.79 -5.71
N ASP A 145 -6.99 -21.01 -6.29
CA ASP A 145 -6.19 -22.16 -5.97
C ASP A 145 -5.28 -21.88 -4.77
N ARG A 146 -5.53 -22.60 -3.68
CA ARG A 146 -4.73 -22.52 -2.43
C ARG A 146 -3.37 -23.21 -2.55
N THR A 147 -3.19 -24.09 -3.54
CA THR A 147 -1.95 -24.85 -3.75
C THR A 147 -0.83 -24.04 -4.39
N LEU A 148 -1.15 -22.93 -5.08
CA LEU A 148 -0.14 -22.12 -5.77
C LEU A 148 0.85 -21.45 -4.81
N CYS A 149 0.36 -21.01 -3.64
CA CYS A 149 1.24 -20.46 -2.60
C CYS A 149 2.27 -21.51 -2.11
N PHE A 150 1.84 -22.76 -1.95
CA PHE A 150 2.73 -23.87 -1.57
C PHE A 150 3.76 -24.16 -2.67
N ALA A 151 3.34 -24.19 -3.94
CA ALA A 151 4.26 -24.37 -5.06
C ALA A 151 5.36 -23.28 -5.07
N GLU A 152 4.98 -22.03 -4.85
CA GLU A 152 5.90 -20.91 -4.89
C GLU A 152 6.86 -20.83 -3.70
N ILE A 153 6.35 -20.98 -2.48
CA ILE A 153 7.14 -20.82 -1.26
C ILE A 153 7.93 -22.10 -0.94
N THR A 154 7.25 -23.24 -0.95
CA THR A 154 7.83 -24.50 -0.46
C THR A 154 8.64 -25.21 -1.53
N LEU A 155 8.13 -25.31 -2.76
CA LEU A 155 8.83 -26.06 -3.83
C LEU A 155 9.89 -25.21 -4.53
N LEU A 156 9.59 -23.94 -4.80
CA LEU A 156 10.51 -23.03 -5.51
C LEU A 156 11.34 -22.14 -4.56
N GLY A 157 11.14 -22.24 -3.24
CA GLY A 157 11.92 -21.49 -2.26
C GLY A 157 11.78 -19.96 -2.36
N LYS A 158 10.68 -19.45 -2.93
CA LYS A 158 10.48 -18.00 -3.04
C LYS A 158 10.24 -17.39 -1.67
N SER A 159 10.75 -16.19 -1.42
CA SER A 159 10.52 -15.46 -0.17
C SER A 159 9.12 -14.89 -0.02
N LEU A 160 8.43 -14.61 -1.13
CA LEU A 160 7.08 -14.05 -1.17
C LEU A 160 6.31 -14.63 -2.36
N PRO A 161 5.05 -15.07 -2.22
CA PRO A 161 4.34 -15.65 -3.34
C PRO A 161 3.92 -14.54 -4.32
N ARG A 162 3.76 -14.89 -5.59
CA ARG A 162 3.22 -13.98 -6.62
C ARG A 162 1.72 -14.17 -6.75
N SER A 163 1.23 -15.36 -6.43
CA SER A 163 -0.17 -15.70 -6.27
C SER A 163 -0.70 -15.41 -4.87
N ILE A 164 -1.98 -15.06 -4.78
CA ILE A 164 -2.70 -14.91 -3.53
C ILE A 164 -4.14 -15.40 -3.70
N HIS A 165 -4.65 -16.11 -2.71
CA HIS A 165 -6.04 -16.54 -2.74
C HIS A 165 -6.96 -15.32 -2.66
N ILE A 166 -7.99 -15.28 -3.49
CA ILE A 166 -8.87 -14.11 -3.65
C ILE A 166 -9.47 -13.63 -2.32
N LYS A 167 -9.88 -14.58 -1.45
CA LYS A 167 -10.36 -14.28 -0.10
C LYS A 167 -9.30 -13.63 0.77
N THR A 168 -8.06 -14.12 0.74
CA THR A 168 -6.95 -13.56 1.52
C THR A 168 -6.61 -12.16 1.05
N TRP A 169 -6.56 -11.94 -0.26
CA TRP A 169 -6.35 -10.61 -0.82
C TRP A 169 -7.46 -9.65 -0.41
N PHE A 170 -8.70 -10.10 -0.51
CA PHE A 170 -9.86 -9.31 -0.12
C PHE A 170 -9.83 -8.94 1.37
N ASP A 171 -9.56 -9.91 2.26
CA ASP A 171 -9.37 -9.67 3.69
C ASP A 171 -8.25 -8.64 3.96
N MET A 172 -7.18 -8.62 3.15
CA MET A 172 -6.08 -7.66 3.27
C MET A 172 -6.45 -6.24 2.86
N ILE A 173 -7.20 -6.07 1.77
CA ILE A 173 -7.52 -4.73 1.24
C ILE A 173 -8.75 -4.11 1.88
N THR A 174 -9.64 -4.92 2.45
CA THR A 174 -10.92 -4.51 3.04
C THR A 174 -10.81 -3.32 4.00
N PRO A 175 -9.81 -3.25 4.89
CA PRO A 175 -9.65 -2.08 5.76
C PRO A 175 -9.43 -0.76 5.03
N PHE A 176 -8.85 -0.81 3.83
CA PHE A 176 -8.35 0.35 3.10
C PHE A 176 -9.30 0.85 2.01
N ILE A 177 -10.49 0.27 1.92
CA ILE A 177 -11.51 0.62 0.95
C ILE A 177 -12.76 1.15 1.66
N SER A 178 -13.41 2.15 1.10
CA SER A 178 -14.62 2.73 1.69
C SER A 178 -15.75 1.69 1.78
N ALA A 179 -16.69 1.86 2.72
CA ALA A 179 -17.79 0.92 2.93
C ALA A 179 -18.57 0.61 1.64
N ASP A 180 -18.85 1.64 0.84
CA ASP A 180 -19.56 1.51 -0.43
C ASP A 180 -18.74 0.74 -1.48
N THR A 181 -17.45 1.05 -1.59
CA THR A 181 -16.52 0.36 -2.50
C THR A 181 -16.35 -1.10 -2.11
N SER A 182 -16.26 -1.36 -0.81
CA SER A 182 -16.04 -2.69 -0.26
C SER A 182 -17.26 -3.59 -0.40
N LYS A 183 -18.46 -3.05 -0.18
CA LYS A 183 -19.72 -3.75 -0.49
C LYS A 183 -19.81 -4.07 -1.98
N THR A 184 -19.52 -3.09 -2.83
CA THR A 184 -19.56 -3.24 -4.29
C THR A 184 -18.54 -4.28 -4.80
N LEU A 185 -17.35 -4.33 -4.19
CA LEU A 185 -16.31 -5.31 -4.50
C LEU A 185 -16.66 -6.70 -3.93
N ALA A 186 -17.20 -6.79 -2.71
CA ALA A 186 -17.71 -8.03 -2.15
C ALA A 186 -18.83 -8.62 -3.02
N GLU A 187 -19.74 -7.79 -3.52
CA GLU A 187 -20.81 -8.19 -4.45
C GLU A 187 -20.23 -8.68 -5.78
N LEU A 188 -19.23 -7.98 -6.33
CA LEU A 188 -18.54 -8.40 -7.57
C LEU A 188 -17.85 -9.77 -7.39
N LEU A 189 -17.16 -9.97 -6.27
CA LEU A 189 -16.50 -11.23 -5.95
C LEU A 189 -17.51 -12.33 -5.64
N ALA A 190 -18.63 -12.02 -5.01
CA ALA A 190 -19.72 -12.96 -4.74
C ALA A 190 -20.54 -13.32 -5.99
N LEU A 191 -20.28 -12.69 -7.15
CA LEU A 191 -20.89 -13.13 -8.40
C LEU A 191 -20.47 -14.59 -8.64
N PRO A 192 -21.41 -15.49 -9.03
CA PRO A 192 -21.10 -16.87 -9.37
C PRO A 192 -20.06 -17.01 -10.50
N LEU A 193 -19.85 -15.93 -11.27
CA LEU A 193 -18.80 -15.80 -12.28
C LEU A 193 -17.37 -15.71 -11.69
N VAL A 194 -17.23 -15.36 -10.40
CA VAL A 194 -15.96 -15.00 -9.76
C VAL A 194 -15.66 -15.89 -8.53
N VAL A 195 -16.60 -16.09 -7.58
CA VAL A 195 -16.38 -16.91 -6.36
C VAL A 195 -17.66 -17.70 -5.97
N GLU A 196 -17.53 -18.99 -5.62
CA GLU A 196 -18.61 -19.78 -4.99
C GLU A 196 -18.56 -19.75 -3.45
N GLU A 197 -17.46 -19.26 -2.86
CA GLU A 197 -17.34 -18.99 -1.44
C GLU A 197 -18.05 -17.66 -1.11
N LYS A 198 -19.00 -17.69 -0.16
CA LYS A 198 -19.64 -16.48 0.35
C LYS A 198 -18.61 -15.61 1.07
N ILE A 199 -18.23 -14.50 0.45
CA ILE A 199 -17.62 -13.38 1.16
C ILE A 199 -18.75 -12.64 1.86
N ASP A 200 -18.69 -12.55 3.19
CA ASP A 200 -19.72 -11.92 4.00
C ASP A 200 -19.52 -10.38 4.02
N PRO A 201 -20.44 -9.57 3.46
CA PRO A 201 -20.36 -8.11 3.48
C PRO A 201 -20.31 -7.52 4.90
N GLU A 202 -20.72 -8.25 5.93
CA GLU A 202 -20.62 -7.78 7.31
C GLU A 202 -19.21 -7.89 7.91
N GLN A 203 -18.40 -8.86 7.46
CA GLN A 203 -16.97 -8.93 7.81
C GLN A 203 -16.21 -7.73 7.22
N VAL A 204 -16.68 -7.27 6.07
CA VAL A 204 -16.18 -6.10 5.37
C VAL A 204 -16.50 -4.81 6.11
N LEU A 205 -17.77 -4.61 6.44
CA LEU A 205 -18.22 -3.45 7.21
C LEU A 205 -17.57 -3.41 8.59
N PHE A 206 -17.26 -4.57 9.17
CA PHE A 206 -16.51 -4.68 10.42
C PHE A 206 -15.08 -4.12 10.31
N GLY A 207 -14.28 -4.58 9.33
CA GLY A 207 -12.91 -4.09 9.12
C GLY A 207 -12.85 -2.57 8.93
N ILE A 208 -13.82 -2.04 8.18
CA ILE A 208 -13.97 -0.61 7.92
C ILE A 208 -14.45 0.16 9.15
N SER A 209 -15.38 -0.38 9.95
CA SER A 209 -15.87 0.28 11.17
C SER A 209 -14.81 0.43 12.27
N VAL A 210 -13.85 -0.50 12.29
CA VAL A 210 -12.77 -0.53 13.29
C VAL A 210 -11.59 0.31 12.85
N LEU A 211 -11.16 0.15 11.59
CA LEU A 211 -9.95 0.80 11.08
C LEU A 211 -10.22 2.10 10.32
N GLY A 212 -11.42 2.30 9.77
CA GLY A 212 -11.81 3.49 9.00
C GLY A 212 -11.54 4.82 9.71
N PRO A 213 -12.02 5.03 10.96
CA PRO A 213 -11.74 6.26 11.70
C PRO A 213 -10.26 6.55 11.95
N ILE A 214 -9.41 5.51 11.94
CA ILE A 214 -7.96 5.63 12.14
C ILE A 214 -7.25 5.90 10.81
N LEU A 215 -7.75 5.32 9.71
CA LEU A 215 -7.22 5.54 8.37
C LEU A 215 -7.60 6.91 7.81
N GLU A 216 -8.68 7.51 8.30
CA GLU A 216 -9.17 8.84 7.91
C GLU A 216 -8.46 10.00 8.64
N ASP A 217 -7.65 9.74 9.67
CA ASP A 217 -6.91 10.79 10.39
C ASP A 217 -5.64 11.22 9.60
N PRO A 218 -5.59 12.45 9.06
CA PRO A 218 -4.46 12.93 8.26
C PRO A 218 -3.15 13.07 9.05
N ASN A 219 -3.20 13.01 10.39
CA ASN A 219 -2.02 13.12 11.26
C ASN A 219 -1.32 11.77 11.48
N ILE A 220 -1.93 10.66 11.07
CA ILE A 220 -1.37 9.34 11.26
C ILE A 220 -0.53 8.96 10.04
N SER A 221 0.78 8.81 10.25
CA SER A 221 1.68 8.35 9.19
C SER A 221 1.39 6.92 8.77
N VAL A 222 1.61 6.65 7.48
CA VAL A 222 1.51 5.34 6.84
C VAL A 222 2.32 4.27 7.60
N GLU A 223 3.51 4.60 8.12
CA GLU A 223 4.33 3.71 8.96
C GLU A 223 3.67 3.37 10.30
N THR A 224 2.92 4.32 10.87
CA THR A 224 2.19 4.12 12.13
C THR A 224 1.03 3.15 11.92
N ILE A 225 0.28 3.30 10.83
CA ILE A 225 -0.77 2.36 10.43
C ILE A 225 -0.19 0.96 10.24
N LYS A 226 0.96 0.84 9.56
CA LYS A 226 1.63 -0.45 9.32
C LYS A 226 1.98 -1.18 10.61
N ARG A 227 2.48 -0.45 11.62
CA ARG A 227 2.84 -1.02 12.92
C ARG A 227 1.61 -1.41 13.74
N ILE A 228 0.53 -0.62 13.68
CA ILE A 228 -0.73 -0.92 14.37
C ILE A 228 -1.36 -2.18 13.79
N VAL A 229 -1.54 -2.24 12.47
CA VAL A 229 -2.13 -3.40 11.76
C VAL A 229 -1.23 -4.64 11.86
N GLY A 230 0.10 -4.45 11.85
CA GLY A 230 1.07 -5.52 12.02
C GLY A 230 1.29 -5.99 13.46
N SER A 231 0.69 -5.31 14.46
CA SER A 231 0.87 -5.71 15.86
C SER A 231 0.19 -7.04 16.12
N SER A 232 0.89 -7.95 16.80
CA SER A 232 0.36 -9.26 17.20
C SER A 232 -0.91 -9.14 18.05
N TYR A 233 -1.07 -8.01 18.74
CA TYR A 233 -2.22 -7.69 19.56
C TYR A 233 -3.48 -7.38 18.74
N VAL A 234 -3.38 -6.46 17.76
CA VAL A 234 -4.49 -6.14 16.85
C VAL A 234 -4.87 -7.38 16.05
N LYS A 235 -3.89 -8.16 15.57
CA LYS A 235 -4.15 -9.43 14.87
C LYS A 235 -4.91 -10.44 15.74
N LYS A 236 -4.50 -10.63 17.00
CA LYS A 236 -5.17 -11.55 17.95
C LYS A 236 -6.58 -11.09 18.35
N HIS A 237 -6.84 -9.78 18.33
CA HIS A 237 -8.17 -9.22 18.55
C HIS A 237 -9.06 -9.35 17.31
N PHE A 238 -8.52 -9.12 16.12
CA PHE A 238 -9.20 -9.41 14.86
C PHE A 238 -9.58 -10.89 14.73
N GLU A 239 -8.68 -11.80 15.07
CA GLU A 239 -8.94 -13.25 15.07
C GLU A 239 -10.03 -13.63 16.07
N ARG A 240 -9.98 -13.12 17.31
CA ARG A 240 -11.04 -13.33 18.31
C ARG A 240 -12.38 -12.79 17.83
N LEU A 241 -12.42 -11.58 17.29
CA LEU A 241 -13.66 -10.97 16.79
C LEU A 241 -14.22 -11.72 15.58
N LYS A 242 -13.37 -12.31 14.73
CA LYS A 242 -13.76 -13.18 13.60
C LYS A 242 -14.38 -14.49 14.10
N GLU A 243 -13.87 -15.08 15.19
CA GLU A 243 -14.46 -16.26 15.83
C GLU A 243 -15.85 -15.98 16.43
N PHE A 244 -16.06 -14.77 16.95
CA PHE A 244 -17.32 -14.35 17.55
C PHE A 244 -18.40 -14.05 16.50
N GLN A 245 -18.06 -13.47 15.35
CA GLN A 245 -19.03 -13.14 14.30
C GLN A 245 -19.63 -14.37 13.60
N VAL A 246 -18.94 -15.52 13.62
CA VAL A 246 -19.42 -16.80 13.04
C VAL A 246 -20.50 -17.47 13.91
N LYS A 247 -20.62 -17.09 15.20
CA LYS A 247 -21.72 -17.52 16.08
C LYS A 247 -22.83 -16.49 16.02
N SER A 248 -23.94 -16.88 15.40
CA SER A 248 -25.03 -16.03 14.91
C SER A 248 -25.46 -14.84 15.78
N MET A 249 -25.69 -13.73 15.07
CA MET A 249 -26.59 -12.63 15.37
C MET A 249 -27.94 -13.09 15.95
N GLN A 250 -28.24 -12.68 17.19
CA GLN A 250 -29.61 -12.40 17.65
C GLN A 250 -29.68 -11.68 18.99
N ASP A 251 -28.55 -11.49 19.69
CA ASP A 251 -28.57 -10.96 21.05
C ASP A 251 -28.09 -9.50 21.11
N GLU A 252 -28.93 -8.61 21.62
CA GLU A 252 -28.65 -7.17 21.81
C GLU A 252 -27.47 -6.97 22.79
N MET A 253 -27.32 -7.90 23.75
CA MET A 253 -26.16 -7.99 24.64
C MET A 253 -24.85 -8.27 23.90
N PHE A 254 -24.90 -9.04 22.81
CA PHE A 254 -23.72 -9.35 22.01
C PHE A 254 -23.26 -8.14 21.19
N LYS A 255 -24.21 -7.34 20.70
CA LYS A 255 -23.91 -6.07 20.04
C LYS A 255 -23.23 -5.07 20.99
N LEU A 256 -23.73 -4.96 22.22
CA LEU A 256 -23.11 -4.17 23.29
C LEU A 256 -21.71 -4.68 23.69
N PHE A 257 -21.51 -6.00 23.72
CA PHE A 257 -20.19 -6.58 23.97
C PHE A 257 -19.20 -6.28 22.84
N LEU A 258 -19.63 -6.41 21.59
CA LEU A 258 -18.83 -6.05 20.42
C LEU A 258 -18.51 -4.56 20.40
N GLU A 259 -19.47 -3.68 20.72
CA GLU A 259 -19.21 -2.24 20.85
C GLU A 259 -18.20 -1.94 21.96
N ARG A 260 -18.29 -2.62 23.11
CA ARG A 260 -17.32 -2.45 24.20
C ARG A 260 -15.91 -2.91 23.82
N GLU A 261 -15.77 -4.03 23.11
CA GLU A 261 -14.45 -4.48 22.62
C GLU A 261 -13.93 -3.57 21.49
N ARG A 262 -14.82 -3.04 20.62
CA ARG A 262 -14.46 -2.01 19.63
C ARG A 262 -13.90 -0.76 20.31
N GLU A 263 -14.57 -0.30 21.36
CA GLU A 263 -14.17 0.92 22.07
C GLU A 263 -12.84 0.72 22.79
N LYS A 264 -12.62 -0.44 23.43
CA LYS A 264 -11.31 -0.78 24.02
C LYS A 264 -10.18 -0.77 22.98
N LEU A 265 -10.41 -1.37 21.82
CA LEU A 265 -9.41 -1.40 20.75
C LEU A 265 -9.12 0.02 20.24
N ARG A 266 -10.16 0.86 20.08
CA ARG A 266 -10.01 2.27 19.71
C ARG A 266 -9.24 3.06 20.76
N GLU A 267 -9.54 2.88 22.05
CA GLU A 267 -8.83 3.53 23.13
C GLU A 267 -7.35 3.14 23.16
N GLU A 268 -7.05 1.87 22.94
CA GLU A 268 -5.68 1.36 22.99
C GLU A 268 -4.85 1.82 21.79
N ILE A 269 -5.43 1.79 20.59
CA ILE A 269 -4.83 2.38 19.40
C ILE A 269 -4.63 3.89 19.60
N SER A 270 -5.62 4.60 20.16
CA SER A 270 -5.51 6.03 20.45
C SER A 270 -4.42 6.34 21.47
N LYS A 271 -4.21 5.48 22.48
CA LYS A 271 -3.10 5.60 23.44
C LYS A 271 -1.76 5.44 22.74
N GLU A 272 -1.63 4.43 21.87
CA GLU A 272 -0.39 4.17 21.15
C GLU A 272 -0.03 5.31 20.18
N ILE A 273 -1.04 5.87 19.49
CA ILE A 273 -0.90 7.07 18.65
C ILE A 273 -0.48 8.28 19.48
N LYS A 274 -1.12 8.52 20.63
CA LYS A 274 -0.76 9.63 21.53
C LYS A 274 0.69 9.55 22.02
N ILE A 275 1.13 8.36 22.45
CA ILE A 275 2.51 8.12 22.88
C ILE A 275 3.50 8.46 21.76
N GLU A 276 3.19 8.08 20.53
CA GLU A 276 4.05 8.38 19.39
C GLU A 276 4.07 9.87 19.03
N LEU A 277 2.92 10.53 19.02
CA LEU A 277 2.83 11.98 18.81
C LEU A 277 3.63 12.75 19.86
N GLU A 278 3.58 12.35 21.13
CA GLU A 278 4.39 12.92 22.19
C GLU A 278 5.89 12.67 21.99
N LYS A 279 6.27 11.50 21.48
CA LYS A 279 7.67 11.20 21.17
C LYS A 279 8.18 12.07 20.01
N LYS A 280 7.42 12.18 18.91
CA LYS A 280 7.75 13.08 17.79
C LYS A 280 7.83 14.54 18.23
N LYS A 281 6.91 14.99 19.10
CA LYS A 281 6.94 16.34 19.67
C LYS A 281 8.22 16.59 20.49
N ARG A 282 8.64 15.62 21.31
CA ARG A 282 9.90 15.70 22.05
C ARG A 282 11.12 15.74 21.14
N GLU A 283 11.15 14.93 20.08
CA GLU A 283 12.24 14.95 19.10
C GLU A 283 12.32 16.28 18.35
N LEU A 284 11.18 16.87 17.98
CA LEU A 284 11.12 18.21 17.37
C LEU A 284 11.63 19.29 18.33
N GLN A 285 11.18 19.29 19.59
CA GLN A 285 11.65 20.23 20.60
C GLN A 285 13.16 20.11 20.84
N TYR A 286 13.70 18.89 20.82
CA TYR A 286 15.15 18.67 20.93
C TYR A 286 15.90 19.25 19.72
N ARG A 287 15.40 19.01 18.50
CA ARG A 287 15.99 19.58 17.27
C ARG A 287 15.97 21.11 17.28
N GLU A 288 14.85 21.72 17.67
CA GLU A 288 14.74 23.17 17.83
C GLU A 288 15.75 23.70 18.85
N GLY A 289 15.89 23.03 20.00
CA GLY A 289 16.90 23.38 21.01
C GLY A 289 18.34 23.30 20.49
N VAL A 290 18.67 22.26 19.71
CA VAL A 290 19.99 22.11 19.08
C VAL A 290 20.24 23.21 18.04
N ILE A 291 19.24 23.55 17.23
CA ILE A 291 19.35 24.64 16.24
C ILE A 291 19.61 25.98 16.94
N VAL A 292 18.89 26.28 18.03
CA VAL A 292 19.10 27.49 18.82
C VAL A 292 20.50 27.53 19.42
N LEU A 293 20.99 26.41 19.98
CA LEU A 293 22.34 26.31 20.52
C LEU A 293 23.41 26.55 19.45
N LEU A 294 23.26 25.94 18.27
CA LEU A 294 24.17 26.11 17.15
C LEU A 294 24.18 27.56 16.64
N ALA A 295 23.01 28.21 16.56
CA ALA A 295 22.91 29.62 16.19
C ALA A 295 23.64 30.52 17.21
N LEU A 296 23.53 30.21 18.50
CA LEU A 296 24.19 30.96 19.57
C LEU A 296 25.73 30.81 19.51
N LEU A 297 26.22 29.60 19.26
CA LEU A 297 27.64 29.34 19.04
C LEU A 297 28.17 30.06 17.80
N LEU A 298 27.39 30.12 16.72
CA LEU A 298 27.76 30.85 15.50
C LEU A 298 27.91 32.36 15.78
N VAL A 299 26.96 32.95 16.51
CA VAL A 299 27.02 34.38 16.89
C VAL A 299 28.26 34.66 17.75
N LEU A 300 28.58 33.78 18.71
CA LEU A 300 29.79 33.89 19.52
C LEU A 300 31.07 33.79 18.68
N ALA A 301 31.13 32.86 17.73
CA ALA A 301 32.27 32.72 16.81
C ALA A 301 32.46 33.95 15.93
N ILE A 302 31.38 34.51 15.37
CA ILE A 302 31.41 35.75 14.59
C ILE A 302 31.91 36.91 15.46
N SER A 303 31.42 37.02 16.69
CA SER A 303 31.82 38.06 17.64
C SER A 303 33.30 37.95 18.00
N TYR A 304 33.81 36.73 18.17
CA TYR A 304 35.22 36.45 18.42
C TYR A 304 36.12 36.83 17.22
N ILE A 305 35.71 36.49 16.00
CA ILE A 305 36.43 36.88 14.77
C ILE A 305 36.49 38.41 14.64
N ILE A 306 35.38 39.11 14.92
CA ILE A 306 35.34 40.57 14.91
C ILE A 306 36.32 41.14 15.96
N ALA A 307 36.33 40.60 17.18
CA ALA A 307 37.24 41.04 18.23
C ALA A 307 38.72 40.83 17.87
N ILE A 308 39.08 39.68 17.26
CA ILE A 308 40.43 39.43 16.74
C ILE A 308 40.80 40.47 15.69
N ASN A 309 39.93 40.71 14.72
CA ASN A 309 40.19 41.67 13.65
C ASN A 309 40.38 43.10 14.19
N ILE A 310 39.58 43.51 15.17
CA ILE A 310 39.74 44.81 15.85
C ILE A 310 41.11 44.88 16.56
N ASN A 311 41.50 43.83 17.28
CA ASN A 311 42.80 43.80 17.96
C ASN A 311 43.98 43.85 16.98
N ILE A 312 43.89 43.16 15.83
CA ILE A 312 44.89 43.23 14.77
C ILE A 312 44.98 44.66 14.21
N ILE A 313 43.84 45.29 13.89
CA ILE A 313 43.80 46.66 13.37
C ILE A 313 44.41 47.64 14.39
N MET A 314 44.04 47.53 15.67
CA MET A 314 44.60 48.36 16.74
C MET A 314 46.11 48.14 16.92
N GLY A 315 46.59 46.89 16.77
CA GLY A 315 48.01 46.56 16.76
C GLY A 315 48.77 47.18 15.58
N ILE A 316 48.16 47.22 14.40
CA ILE A 316 48.74 47.91 13.23
C ILE A 316 48.79 49.42 13.47
N ILE A 317 47.73 50.03 13.99
CA ILE A 317 47.66 51.47 14.29
C ILE A 317 48.73 51.86 15.33
N SER A 318 48.89 51.07 16.40
CA SER A 318 49.92 51.32 17.43
C SER A 318 51.34 51.14 16.88
N GLY A 319 51.55 50.16 16.00
CA GLY A 319 52.84 49.97 15.31
C GLY A 319 53.20 51.13 14.39
N VAL A 320 52.26 51.60 13.58
CA VAL A 320 52.46 52.74 12.66
C VAL A 320 52.67 54.05 13.43
N SER A 321 51.91 54.30 14.49
CA SER A 321 52.10 55.50 15.32
C SER A 321 53.42 55.46 16.09
N GLY A 322 53.88 54.29 16.55
CA GLY A 322 55.21 54.10 17.13
C GLY A 322 56.35 54.39 16.14
N LEU A 323 56.22 53.93 14.89
CA LEU A 323 57.16 54.27 13.81
C LEU A 323 57.20 55.78 13.52
N GLY A 324 56.03 56.44 13.50
CA GLY A 324 55.95 57.90 13.37
C GLY A 324 56.72 58.62 14.48
N LEU A 325 56.58 58.17 15.72
CA LEU A 325 57.29 58.77 16.87
C LEU A 325 58.80 58.55 16.78
N VAL A 326 59.25 57.36 16.38
CA VAL A 326 60.68 57.06 16.19
C VAL A 326 61.27 57.89 15.04
N THR A 327 60.56 58.05 13.93
CA THR A 327 61.02 58.90 12.81
C THR A 327 61.06 60.38 13.19
N ALA A 328 60.12 60.86 13.99
CA ALA A 328 60.12 62.24 14.51
C ALA A 328 61.33 62.48 15.44
N ILE A 329 61.59 61.55 16.37
CA ILE A 329 62.77 61.61 17.25
C ILE A 329 64.07 61.56 16.45
N ALA A 330 64.17 60.65 15.47
CA ALA A 330 65.34 60.54 14.61
C ALA A 330 65.57 61.81 13.80
N TYR A 331 64.50 62.43 13.29
CA TYR A 331 64.55 63.70 12.57
C TYR A 331 65.02 64.85 13.48
N ASP A 332 64.51 64.95 14.70
CA ASP A 332 64.94 65.97 15.67
C ASP A 332 66.41 65.79 16.08
N ILE A 333 66.87 64.55 16.26
CA ILE A 333 68.28 64.23 16.51
C ILE A 333 69.14 64.64 15.31
N LEU A 334 68.74 64.29 14.08
CA LEU A 334 69.46 64.67 12.86
C LEU A 334 69.54 66.19 12.69
N LYS A 335 68.43 66.90 12.96
CA LYS A 335 68.36 68.37 12.92
C LYS A 335 69.29 69.00 13.97
N PHE A 336 69.36 68.42 15.17
CA PHE A 336 70.27 68.86 16.22
C PHE A 336 71.74 68.66 15.80
N ILE A 337 72.08 67.49 15.26
CA ILE A 337 73.43 67.18 14.74
C ILE A 337 73.81 68.15 13.62
N PHE A 338 72.92 68.38 12.65
CA PHE A 338 73.16 69.32 11.55
C PHE A 338 73.38 70.75 12.06
N LYS A 339 72.57 71.20 13.03
CA LYS A 339 72.73 72.52 13.65
C LYS A 339 74.05 72.64 14.40
N PHE A 340 74.48 71.58 15.09
CA PHE A 340 75.76 71.53 15.79
C PHE A 340 76.95 71.58 14.82
N ILE A 341 76.90 70.78 13.74
CA ILE A 341 77.93 70.78 12.68
C ILE A 341 77.99 72.15 12.00
N TRP A 342 76.83 72.72 11.63
CA TRP A 342 76.75 74.03 10.99
C TRP A 342 77.35 75.15 11.85
N ASN A 343 77.02 75.18 13.15
CA ASN A 343 77.58 76.15 14.09
C ASN A 343 79.10 75.97 14.25
N LYS A 344 79.61 74.74 14.20
CA LYS A 344 81.05 74.46 14.28
C LYS A 344 81.80 74.89 13.02
N ILE A 345 81.17 74.81 11.84
CA ILE A 345 81.75 75.27 10.57
C ILE A 345 81.76 76.80 10.49
N ARG A 346 80.72 77.48 11.00
CA ARG A 346 80.59 78.94 10.96
C ARG A 346 81.37 79.68 12.07
N GLY A 347 81.86 78.94 13.07
CA GLY A 347 82.66 79.46 14.20
C GLY A 347 84.17 79.39 13.98
N ARG A 348 84.62 79.12 12.75
CA ARG A 348 85.98 79.36 12.24
C ARG A 348 85.87 80.37 11.11
#